data_AF-A0A7S1K3J8-F1
#
_entry.id   AF-A0A7S1K3J8-F1
#
_cell.length_a   1.000
_cell.length_b   1.000
_cell.length_c   1.000
_cell.angle_alpha   90.00
_cell.angle_beta   90.00
_cell.angle_gamma   90.00
#
_symmetry.space_group_name_H-M   'P 1'
#
loop_
_entity.id
_entity.type
_entity.pdbx_description
1 polymer ?
#
loop_
_entity_poly.entity_id
_entity_poly.type
_entity_poly.pdbx_seq_one_letter_code
_entity_poly.pdbx_strand_id
1 'polypeptide(L)'
;MDYKTADRNRRTVDFYDTWVFRDRGGNPWGSFAPSSMRELQSGKPLQVGCCWNGAAALSPIPFIAHDVRFRRSRDGVVGCPVDRECSASECSLLCKDFARNGFHRVLAVPSMRVAYDLGTYQLLPKPPPREALAAMDRPIEWQPLSRETLCWGIVRPGSERTAKDCPQVWECLMDDRSAHRRSGLQCRDLPPAWHDVTKAAAEESKGGDDKR
;
A
#
# COMPACT_ATOMS: atom_id res chain seq x y z
N MET A 1 -2.94 -8.86 7.41
CA MET A 1 -3.67 -8.59 6.16
C MET A 1 -5.13 -8.59 6.45
N ASP A 2 -5.78 -7.49 6.13
CA ASP A 2 -7.20 -7.27 6.35
C ASP A 2 -8.03 -7.74 5.18
N TYR A 3 -9.20 -8.29 5.47
CA TYR A 3 -10.11 -8.83 4.47
C TYR A 3 -11.54 -8.43 4.79
N LYS A 4 -12.32 -8.27 3.72
CA LYS A 4 -13.77 -8.06 3.77
C LYS A 4 -14.47 -9.11 2.93
N THR A 5 -15.73 -9.40 3.23
CA THR A 5 -16.57 -10.20 2.34
C THR A 5 -16.74 -9.47 1.00
N ALA A 6 -16.40 -10.14 -0.09
CA ALA A 6 -16.57 -9.63 -1.44
C ALA A 6 -17.98 -9.98 -1.97
N ASP A 7 -18.33 -11.25 -1.87
CA ASP A 7 -19.62 -11.80 -2.28
C ASP A 7 -20.04 -12.86 -1.25
N ARG A 8 -21.15 -12.59 -0.54
CA ARG A 8 -21.68 -13.50 0.48
C ARG A 8 -22.19 -14.81 -0.13
N ASN A 9 -22.76 -14.76 -1.33
CA ASN A 9 -23.33 -15.93 -2.00
C ASN A 9 -22.22 -16.84 -2.53
N ARG A 10 -21.16 -16.26 -3.08
CA ARG A 10 -19.98 -17.01 -3.55
C ARG A 10 -18.97 -17.32 -2.44
N ARG A 11 -19.22 -16.86 -1.21
CA ARG A 11 -18.35 -17.07 -0.04
C ARG A 11 -16.90 -16.63 -0.30
N THR A 12 -16.72 -15.51 -1.03
CA THR A 12 -15.40 -14.97 -1.36
C THR A 12 -15.04 -13.78 -0.49
N VAL A 13 -13.75 -13.58 -0.29
CA VAL A 13 -13.17 -12.47 0.46
C VAL A 13 -12.20 -11.69 -0.41
N ASP A 14 -12.19 -10.37 -0.22
CA ASP A 14 -11.26 -9.45 -0.87
C ASP A 14 -10.30 -8.87 0.16
N PHE A 15 -9.06 -8.62 -0.27
CA PHE A 15 -8.11 -7.85 0.51
C PHE A 15 -8.61 -6.41 0.66
N TYR A 16 -8.64 -5.91 1.90
CA TYR A 16 -9.17 -4.60 2.26
C TYR A 16 -8.05 -3.56 2.44
N ASP A 17 -8.41 -2.27 2.46
CA ASP A 17 -7.49 -1.13 2.61
C ASP A 17 -6.35 -1.08 1.55
N THR A 18 -6.63 -1.57 0.35
CA THR A 18 -5.68 -1.67 -0.77
C THR A 18 -5.05 -0.33 -1.15
N TRP A 19 -5.71 0.79 -0.87
CA TRP A 19 -5.20 2.14 -1.11
C TRP A 19 -4.03 2.55 -0.20
N VAL A 20 -3.82 1.85 0.93
CA VAL A 20 -2.69 2.06 1.86
C VAL A 20 -1.50 1.20 1.49
N PHE A 21 -1.76 0.03 0.91
CA PHE A 21 -0.73 -0.97 0.70
C PHE A 21 0.19 -0.55 -0.46
N ARG A 22 1.46 -0.30 -0.11
CA ARG A 22 2.49 0.13 -1.05
C ARG A 22 3.65 -0.85 -1.02
N ASP A 23 4.07 -1.35 -2.17
CA ASP A 23 5.29 -2.16 -2.25
C ASP A 23 6.54 -1.34 -1.89
N ARG A 24 7.71 -1.98 -1.84
CA ARG A 24 8.98 -1.30 -1.51
C ARG A 24 9.30 -0.13 -2.44
N GLY A 25 8.82 -0.17 -3.69
CA GLY A 25 8.98 0.90 -4.67
C GLY A 25 7.94 2.02 -4.56
N GLY A 26 7.04 1.94 -3.59
CA GLY A 26 5.92 2.88 -3.45
C GLY A 26 4.77 2.59 -4.41
N ASN A 27 4.79 1.45 -5.12
CA ASN A 27 3.71 1.11 -6.03
C ASN A 27 2.47 0.64 -5.26
N PRO A 28 1.29 1.04 -5.71
CA PRO A 28 0.03 0.73 -5.07
C PRO A 28 -0.47 -0.68 -5.41
N TRP A 29 -1.36 -1.24 -4.58
CA TRP A 29 -2.00 -2.53 -4.83
C TRP A 29 -2.62 -2.61 -6.25
N GLY A 30 -2.37 -3.70 -6.98
CA GLY A 30 -2.76 -3.84 -8.39
C GLY A 30 -1.72 -3.31 -9.39
N SER A 31 -0.71 -2.58 -8.94
CA SER A 31 0.45 -2.15 -9.74
C SER A 31 1.79 -2.47 -9.07
N PHE A 32 1.79 -3.40 -8.11
CA PHE A 32 3.00 -3.90 -7.46
C PHE A 32 3.99 -4.42 -8.52
N ALA A 33 5.28 -4.21 -8.26
CA ALA A 33 6.31 -4.81 -9.11
C ALA A 33 6.13 -6.35 -9.14
N PRO A 34 6.41 -7.01 -10.28
CA PRO A 34 6.23 -8.46 -10.40
C PRO A 34 6.96 -9.27 -9.31
N SER A 35 8.12 -8.79 -8.84
CA SER A 35 8.84 -9.38 -7.71
C SER A 35 8.05 -9.29 -6.40
N SER A 36 7.49 -8.12 -6.09
CA SER A 36 6.68 -7.89 -4.90
C SER A 36 5.43 -8.77 -4.90
N MET A 37 4.79 -8.93 -6.06
CA MET A 37 3.63 -9.83 -6.22
C MET A 37 3.99 -11.30 -5.98
N ARG A 38 5.13 -11.77 -6.52
CA ARG A 38 5.59 -13.15 -6.29
C ARG A 38 5.88 -13.41 -4.81
N GLU A 39 6.52 -12.48 -4.12
CA GLU A 39 6.79 -12.60 -2.68
C GLU A 39 5.49 -12.66 -1.88
N LEU A 40 4.54 -11.76 -2.18
CA LEU A 40 3.25 -11.75 -1.54
C LEU A 40 2.49 -13.08 -1.75
N GLN A 41 2.46 -13.58 -2.98
CA GLN A 41 1.81 -14.85 -3.33
C GLN A 41 2.46 -16.06 -2.64
N SER A 42 3.75 -15.98 -2.32
CA SER A 42 4.43 -17.02 -1.56
C SER A 42 3.99 -17.12 -0.10
N GLY A 43 3.19 -16.15 0.39
CA GLY A 43 2.70 -16.09 1.76
C GLY A 43 3.78 -15.73 2.80
N LYS A 44 5.01 -15.46 2.36
CA LYS A 44 6.15 -15.13 3.22
C LYS A 44 6.12 -13.66 3.63
N PRO A 45 6.71 -13.31 4.79
CA PRO A 45 6.93 -11.92 5.16
C PRO A 45 7.72 -11.18 4.07
N LEU A 46 7.28 -9.97 3.71
CA LEU A 46 7.90 -9.15 2.67
C LEU A 46 8.05 -7.68 3.10
N GLN A 47 9.19 -7.08 2.76
CA GLN A 47 9.40 -5.65 2.98
C GLN A 47 8.50 -4.82 2.04
N VAL A 48 7.86 -3.81 2.61
CA VAL A 48 6.93 -2.92 1.90
C VAL A 48 7.25 -1.46 2.22
N GLY A 49 6.71 -0.53 1.43
CA GLY A 49 6.83 0.91 1.72
C GLY A 49 5.80 1.36 2.76
N CYS A 50 4.60 0.77 2.74
CA CYS A 50 3.57 0.99 3.74
C CYS A 50 2.58 -0.18 3.74
N CYS A 51 2.14 -0.58 4.92
CA CYS A 51 1.08 -1.56 5.12
C CYS A 51 0.47 -1.31 6.50
N TRP A 52 -0.81 -0.94 6.52
CA TRP A 52 -1.57 -0.71 7.75
C TRP A 52 -2.90 -1.48 7.75
N ASN A 53 -2.92 -2.57 6.99
CA ASN A 53 -4.11 -3.36 6.72
C ASN A 53 -4.34 -4.36 7.86
N GLY A 54 -5.20 -3.98 8.81
CA GLY A 54 -5.84 -4.86 9.78
C GLY A 54 -5.19 -4.87 11.15
N ALA A 55 -3.91 -5.25 11.25
CA ALA A 55 -3.15 -5.21 12.51
C ALA A 55 -1.75 -4.66 12.25
N ALA A 56 -1.30 -3.76 13.13
CA ALA A 56 0.00 -3.11 13.04
C ALA A 56 0.72 -3.12 14.40
N ALA A 57 2.01 -3.39 14.38
CA ALA A 57 2.92 -3.17 15.49
C ALA A 57 3.91 -2.08 15.08
N LEU A 58 3.95 -0.99 15.83
CA LEU A 58 4.73 0.21 15.50
C LEU A 58 5.76 0.49 16.60
N SER A 59 6.94 0.97 16.20
CA SER A 59 7.89 1.53 17.15
C SER A 59 7.27 2.78 17.81
N PRO A 60 7.38 2.94 19.14
CA PRO A 60 6.90 4.14 19.82
C PRO A 60 7.83 5.36 19.61
N ILE A 61 9.06 5.14 19.16
CA ILE A 61 10.11 6.18 19.09
C ILE A 61 9.69 7.38 18.20
N PRO A 62 9.15 7.19 16.99
CA PRO A 62 8.72 8.32 16.15
C PRO A 62 7.67 9.22 16.82
N PHE A 63 6.76 8.65 17.62
CA PHE A 63 5.74 9.42 18.32
C PHE A 63 6.32 10.26 19.45
N ILE A 64 7.26 9.70 20.21
CA ILE A 64 7.79 10.32 21.43
C ILE A 64 8.94 11.28 21.11
N ALA A 65 9.89 10.87 20.27
CA ALA A 65 11.14 11.60 20.03
C ALA A 65 11.08 12.53 18.79
N HIS A 66 10.19 12.27 17.84
CA HIS A 66 10.13 12.98 16.56
C HIS A 66 8.80 13.70 16.31
N ASP A 67 7.93 13.77 17.33
CA ASP A 67 6.61 14.41 17.27
C ASP A 67 5.76 13.94 16.07
N VAL A 68 5.90 12.68 15.66
CA VAL A 68 5.00 12.11 14.64
C VAL A 68 3.58 12.07 15.21
N ARG A 69 2.62 12.58 14.43
CA ARG A 69 1.20 12.66 14.81
C ARG A 69 0.32 12.20 13.66
N PHE A 70 -0.83 11.65 14.01
CA PHE A 70 -1.92 11.45 13.07
C PHE A 70 -2.39 12.81 12.55
N ARG A 71 -2.42 12.94 11.22
CA ARG A 71 -2.68 14.22 10.56
C ARG A 71 -3.30 14.03 9.19
N ARG A 72 -3.79 15.13 8.63
CA ARG A 72 -4.17 15.23 7.22
C ARG A 72 -2.96 15.61 6.37
N SER A 73 -3.12 15.43 5.05
CA SER A 73 -2.18 15.93 4.05
C SER A 73 -2.02 17.45 4.21
N ARG A 74 -0.78 17.95 4.08
CA ARG A 74 -0.48 19.38 4.16
C ARG A 74 -0.79 20.08 2.84
N ASP A 75 -1.54 21.17 2.92
CA ASP A 75 -1.69 22.15 1.85
C ASP A 75 -0.56 23.22 1.97
N GLY A 76 0.23 23.45 0.91
CA GLY A 76 1.33 24.43 0.90
C GLY A 76 2.74 23.81 0.86
N VAL A 77 3.78 24.65 0.74
CA VAL A 77 5.16 24.23 0.42
C VAL A 77 5.68 23.11 1.34
N VAL A 78 5.85 21.92 0.78
CA VAL A 78 6.63 20.83 1.36
C VAL A 78 7.86 20.64 0.47
N GLY A 79 8.98 20.16 1.01
CA GLY A 79 10.26 20.12 0.30
C GLY A 79 10.29 19.33 -1.03
N CYS A 80 11.43 19.45 -1.72
CA CYS A 80 11.64 19.30 -3.16
C CYS A 80 11.02 18.05 -3.84
N PRO A 81 10.29 18.19 -4.98
CA PRO A 81 9.95 19.41 -5.71
C PRO A 81 8.46 19.80 -5.61
N VAL A 82 7.71 19.35 -4.60
CA VAL A 82 6.24 19.56 -4.58
C VAL A 82 5.81 20.43 -3.41
N ASP A 83 5.20 21.56 -3.75
CA ASP A 83 4.67 22.52 -2.78
C ASP A 83 3.39 22.06 -2.06
N ARG A 84 3.20 20.74 -1.84
CA ARG A 84 2.03 20.12 -1.20
C ARG A 84 2.14 18.61 -1.11
N GLU A 85 1.45 18.02 -0.13
CA GLU A 85 1.18 16.59 -0.11
C GLU A 85 -0.13 16.28 -0.83
N CYS A 86 -0.21 15.13 -1.50
CA CYS A 86 -1.45 14.70 -2.10
C CYS A 86 -2.43 14.08 -1.10
N SER A 87 -3.69 13.96 -1.51
CA SER A 87 -4.75 13.35 -0.70
C SER A 87 -4.37 11.91 -0.36
N ALA A 88 -4.07 11.64 0.90
CA ALA A 88 -3.65 10.32 1.35
C ALA A 88 -4.37 9.95 2.64
N SER A 89 -4.48 8.65 2.91
CA SER A 89 -5.00 8.20 4.19
C SER A 89 -4.04 8.59 5.30
N GLU A 90 -4.58 8.83 6.48
CA GLU A 90 -3.77 9.10 7.68
C GLU A 90 -2.67 8.04 7.84
N CYS A 91 -2.99 6.77 7.62
CA CYS A 91 -2.04 5.67 7.73
C CYS A 91 -0.92 5.68 6.68
N SER A 92 -1.20 6.15 5.46
CA SER A 92 -0.16 6.36 4.45
C SER A 92 0.77 7.51 4.85
N LEU A 93 0.19 8.58 5.42
CA LEU A 93 0.95 9.72 5.93
C LEU A 93 1.80 9.33 7.13
N LEU A 94 1.29 8.44 8.00
CA LEU A 94 2.03 7.92 9.14
C LEU A 94 3.25 7.11 8.69
N CYS A 95 3.09 6.17 7.74
CA CYS A 95 4.21 5.43 7.15
C CYS A 95 5.28 6.39 6.60
N LYS A 96 4.84 7.47 5.94
CA LYS A 96 5.74 8.48 5.38
C LYS A 96 6.49 9.24 6.48
N ASP A 97 5.80 9.69 7.51
CA ASP A 97 6.43 10.43 8.61
C ASP A 97 7.38 9.56 9.43
N PHE A 98 7.08 8.26 9.56
CA PHE A 98 8.02 7.28 10.09
C PHE A 98 9.27 7.19 9.21
N ALA A 99 9.11 7.00 7.90
CA ALA A 99 10.22 6.89 6.96
C ALA A 99 11.12 8.14 6.95
N ARG A 100 10.53 9.35 7.02
CA ARG A 100 11.23 10.65 7.13
C ARG A 100 12.13 10.74 8.36
N ASN A 101 11.77 10.06 9.44
CA ASN A 101 12.56 10.01 10.66
C ASN A 101 13.50 8.79 10.71
N GLY A 102 13.73 8.11 9.58
CA GLY A 102 14.61 6.94 9.47
C GLY A 102 13.93 5.60 9.77
N PHE A 103 12.65 5.58 10.13
CA PHE A 103 11.90 4.38 10.49
C PHE A 103 11.17 3.78 9.27
N HIS A 104 11.93 3.41 8.25
CA HIS A 104 11.40 2.95 6.96
C HIS A 104 11.32 1.41 6.80
N ARG A 105 11.61 0.67 7.88
CA ARG A 105 11.57 -0.80 7.90
C ARG A 105 10.16 -1.29 8.17
N VAL A 106 9.35 -1.35 7.12
CA VAL A 106 7.96 -1.84 7.19
C VAL A 106 7.88 -3.26 6.65
N LEU A 107 7.25 -4.14 7.45
CA LEU A 107 7.06 -5.54 7.13
C LEU A 107 5.58 -5.87 7.00
N ALA A 108 5.20 -6.47 5.88
CA ALA A 108 3.91 -7.10 5.70
C ALA A 108 4.02 -8.61 5.95
N VAL A 109 3.03 -9.19 6.66
CA VAL A 109 2.97 -10.63 6.96
C VAL A 109 1.69 -11.22 6.35
N PRO A 110 1.73 -11.77 5.12
CA PRO A 110 0.55 -12.24 4.40
C PRO A 110 -0.14 -13.46 5.02
N SER A 111 0.60 -14.25 5.81
CA SER A 111 0.07 -15.41 6.54
C SER A 111 -0.85 -15.01 7.71
N MET A 112 -0.72 -13.78 8.23
CA MET A 112 -1.59 -13.21 9.25
C MET A 112 -2.80 -12.56 8.58
N ARG A 113 -3.96 -13.18 8.72
CA ARG A 113 -5.23 -12.71 8.13
C ARG A 113 -6.19 -12.29 9.23
N VAL A 114 -6.79 -11.13 9.10
CA VAL A 114 -7.78 -10.58 10.04
C VAL A 114 -9.02 -10.12 9.29
N ALA A 115 -10.11 -9.96 10.03
CA ALA A 115 -11.38 -9.47 9.51
C ALA A 115 -12.10 -8.67 10.61
N TYR A 116 -12.88 -7.67 10.21
CA TYR A 116 -13.65 -6.83 11.14
C TYR A 116 -14.92 -7.50 11.67
N ASP A 117 -15.45 -8.50 10.95
CA ASP A 117 -16.67 -9.19 11.33
C ASP A 117 -16.50 -10.72 11.30
N LEU A 118 -17.31 -11.39 12.13
CA LEU A 118 -17.29 -12.83 12.28
C LEU A 118 -17.63 -13.57 10.98
N GLY A 119 -18.50 -13.00 10.14
CA GLY A 119 -18.90 -13.59 8.88
C GLY A 119 -17.74 -13.66 7.89
N THR A 120 -17.01 -12.55 7.71
CA THR A 120 -15.77 -12.56 6.91
C THR A 120 -14.72 -13.47 7.52
N TYR A 121 -14.53 -13.42 8.85
CA TYR A 121 -13.54 -14.28 9.53
C TYR A 121 -13.76 -15.77 9.22
N GLN A 122 -15.01 -16.23 9.23
CA GLN A 122 -15.37 -17.62 8.93
C GLN A 122 -15.10 -18.03 7.47
N LEU A 123 -14.93 -17.07 6.56
CA LEU A 123 -14.58 -17.31 5.16
C LEU A 123 -13.07 -17.31 4.92
N LEU A 124 -12.27 -16.86 5.88
CA LEU A 124 -10.83 -16.79 5.72
C LEU A 124 -10.21 -18.19 5.64
N PRO A 125 -9.20 -18.40 4.77
CA PRO A 125 -8.38 -19.60 4.82
C PRO A 125 -7.77 -19.75 6.21
N LYS A 126 -7.81 -20.97 6.75
CA LYS A 126 -7.17 -21.29 8.02
C LYS A 126 -5.69 -20.87 7.98
N PRO A 127 -5.15 -20.34 9.08
CA PRO A 127 -3.73 -20.02 9.14
C PRO A 127 -2.91 -21.29 8.89
N PRO A 128 -1.72 -21.18 8.30
CA PRO A 128 -0.80 -22.31 8.18
C PRO A 128 -0.46 -22.86 9.58
N PRO A 129 -0.14 -24.15 9.68
CA PRO A 129 0.24 -24.76 10.95
C PRO A 129 1.50 -24.10 11.52
N ARG A 130 1.69 -24.18 12.84
CA ARG A 130 2.72 -23.43 13.56
C ARG A 130 4.13 -23.76 13.07
N GLU A 131 4.38 -24.99 12.65
CA GLU A 131 5.65 -25.47 12.10
C GLU A 131 5.97 -24.78 10.78
N ALA A 132 4.96 -24.58 9.93
CA ALA A 132 5.10 -23.84 8.67
C ALA A 132 5.34 -22.34 8.92
N LEU A 133 4.72 -21.76 9.96
CA LEU A 133 5.01 -20.38 10.38
C LEU A 133 6.43 -20.23 10.91
N ALA A 134 6.91 -21.19 11.71
CA ALA A 134 8.28 -21.20 12.21
C ALA A 134 9.29 -21.36 11.06
N ALA A 135 8.99 -22.20 10.05
CA ALA A 135 9.83 -22.31 8.85
C ALA A 135 9.85 -21.04 7.98
N MET A 136 8.88 -20.13 8.17
CA MET A 136 8.84 -18.81 7.54
C MET A 136 9.59 -17.72 8.33
N ASP A 137 10.03 -18.02 9.56
CA ASP A 137 10.81 -17.14 10.42
C ASP A 137 12.25 -17.04 9.92
N ARG A 138 12.43 -16.29 8.83
CA ARG A 138 13.73 -15.98 8.26
C ARG A 138 14.05 -14.50 8.46
N PRO A 139 15.30 -14.14 8.80
CA PRO A 139 15.73 -12.76 8.80
C PRO A 139 15.45 -12.12 7.45
N ILE A 140 14.84 -10.93 7.47
CA ILE A 140 14.61 -10.14 6.27
C ILE A 140 15.82 -9.28 6.03
N GLU A 141 16.38 -9.40 4.83
CA GLU A 141 17.40 -8.49 4.35
C GLU A 141 16.73 -7.18 3.94
N TRP A 142 16.92 -6.15 4.75
CA TRP A 142 16.32 -4.83 4.52
C TRP A 142 17.02 -4.13 3.36
N GLN A 143 16.24 -3.82 2.33
CA GLN A 143 16.68 -3.06 1.17
C GLN A 143 16.25 -1.59 1.31
N PRO A 144 16.98 -0.64 0.69
CA PRO A 144 16.51 0.75 0.61
C PRO A 144 15.12 0.84 -0.04
N LEU A 145 14.29 1.77 0.45
CA LEU A 145 13.07 2.19 -0.27
C LEU A 145 13.45 2.91 -1.57
N SER A 146 12.49 3.07 -2.49
CA SER A 146 12.70 3.94 -3.65
C SER A 146 13.06 5.36 -3.21
N ARG A 147 13.97 6.01 -3.96
CA ARG A 147 14.37 7.39 -3.67
C ARG A 147 13.23 8.39 -3.89
N GLU A 148 12.28 8.02 -4.75
CA GLU A 148 11.10 8.78 -5.10
C GLU A 148 9.87 7.94 -4.80
N THR A 149 8.89 8.52 -4.12
CA THR A 149 7.55 7.94 -4.00
C THR A 149 6.61 8.78 -4.86
N LEU A 150 5.89 8.15 -5.78
CA LEU A 150 4.90 8.86 -6.58
C LEU A 150 3.65 9.12 -5.75
N CYS A 151 3.00 10.25 -6.00
CA CYS A 151 1.67 10.46 -5.46
C CYS A 151 0.66 9.50 -6.10
N TRP A 152 -0.07 8.81 -5.23
CA TRP A 152 -1.23 7.99 -5.57
C TRP A 152 -2.41 8.45 -4.72
N GLY A 153 -2.98 9.60 -5.10
CA GLY A 153 -4.04 10.26 -4.34
C GLY A 153 -5.28 9.39 -4.15
N ILE A 154 -5.96 9.56 -3.01
CA ILE A 154 -7.28 8.98 -2.78
C ILE A 154 -8.31 9.80 -3.58
N VAL A 155 -8.77 9.23 -4.69
CA VAL A 155 -9.78 9.83 -5.56
C VAL A 155 -11.07 9.02 -5.41
N ARG A 156 -12.22 9.70 -5.26
CA ARG A 156 -13.51 9.01 -5.18
C ARG A 156 -13.90 8.46 -6.57
N PRO A 157 -14.59 7.31 -6.65
CA PRO A 157 -15.12 6.81 -7.91
C PRO A 157 -16.05 7.84 -8.55
N GLY A 158 -15.90 8.08 -9.86
CA GLY A 158 -16.67 9.09 -10.59
C GLY A 158 -16.29 10.54 -10.30
N SER A 159 -15.29 10.81 -9.44
CA SER A 159 -14.72 12.16 -9.29
C SER A 159 -13.53 12.36 -10.23
N GLU A 160 -13.42 13.56 -10.78
CA GLU A 160 -12.26 13.96 -11.58
C GLU A 160 -11.03 14.06 -10.67
N ARG A 161 -9.88 13.53 -11.11
CA ARG A 161 -8.64 13.72 -10.36
C ARG A 161 -8.29 15.19 -10.40
N THR A 162 -8.06 15.79 -9.24
CA THR A 162 -7.51 17.13 -9.20
C THR A 162 -6.01 17.06 -9.49
N ALA A 163 -5.39 18.20 -9.85
CA ALA A 163 -3.94 18.30 -9.94
C ALA A 163 -3.22 17.89 -8.63
N LYS A 164 -3.92 17.89 -7.48
CA LYS A 164 -3.38 17.41 -6.20
C LYS A 164 -3.28 15.88 -6.12
N ASP A 165 -4.08 15.14 -6.90
CA ASP A 165 -4.19 13.67 -6.82
C ASP A 165 -3.44 12.95 -7.96
N CYS A 166 -2.71 13.73 -8.76
CA CYS A 166 -1.90 13.28 -9.87
C CYS A 166 -0.50 12.84 -9.46
N PRO A 167 0.21 12.03 -10.29
CA PRO A 167 1.59 11.65 -10.02
C PRO A 167 2.47 12.89 -9.97
N GLN A 168 2.97 13.19 -8.78
CA GLN A 168 4.04 14.14 -8.54
C GLN A 168 5.06 13.39 -7.66
N VAL A 169 6.36 13.65 -7.83
CA VAL A 169 7.40 13.06 -6.97
C VAL A 169 7.18 13.59 -5.56
N TRP A 170 6.57 12.80 -4.67
CA TRP A 170 6.02 13.24 -3.39
C TRP A 170 7.08 13.63 -2.36
N GLU A 171 8.33 13.15 -2.53
CA GLU A 171 9.56 13.58 -1.82
C GLU A 171 10.81 12.84 -2.34
N CYS A 172 11.99 13.42 -2.14
CA CYS A 172 13.29 12.74 -2.16
C CYS A 172 13.56 12.17 -0.76
N LEU A 173 13.51 10.83 -0.58
CA LEU A 173 13.72 10.18 0.72
C LEU A 173 15.20 10.19 1.20
N MET A 174 16.07 10.93 0.51
CA MET A 174 17.51 11.07 0.80
C MET A 174 17.95 12.50 0.47
N ASP A 175 18.98 12.99 1.16
CA ASP A 175 19.53 14.37 1.18
C ASP A 175 20.10 14.88 -0.18
N ASP A 176 19.61 14.38 -1.30
CA ASP A 176 20.02 14.76 -2.65
C ASP A 176 18.99 15.71 -3.25
N ARG A 177 19.16 17.01 -2.99
CA ARG A 177 18.32 18.10 -3.50
C ARG A 177 18.44 18.30 -5.03
N SER A 178 19.26 17.50 -5.72
CA SER A 178 19.60 17.64 -7.15
C SER A 178 18.71 16.83 -8.09
N ALA A 179 17.93 15.87 -7.59
CA ALA A 179 17.19 14.93 -8.42
C ALA A 179 15.82 15.47 -8.87
N HIS A 180 15.82 16.44 -9.78
CA HIS A 180 14.65 16.74 -10.59
C HIS A 180 14.48 15.68 -11.68
N ARG A 181 13.64 14.66 -11.45
CA ARG A 181 13.00 13.94 -12.55
C ARG A 181 11.50 14.21 -12.49
N ARG A 182 10.95 14.83 -13.54
CA ARG A 182 9.52 14.72 -13.81
C ARG A 182 9.27 13.23 -14.01
N SER A 183 8.41 12.62 -13.20
CA SER A 183 7.89 11.30 -13.56
C SER A 183 7.28 11.45 -14.96
N GLY A 184 7.74 10.67 -15.94
CA GLY A 184 7.17 10.70 -17.30
C GLY A 184 5.68 10.31 -17.35
N LEU A 185 5.13 9.87 -16.22
CA LEU A 185 3.73 9.53 -15.98
C LEU A 185 2.87 10.80 -15.93
N GLN A 186 1.90 10.92 -16.83
CA GLN A 186 0.91 11.98 -16.79
C GLN A 186 -0.32 11.53 -15.97
N CYS A 187 -1.08 12.47 -15.42
CA CYS A 187 -2.32 12.20 -14.67
C CYS A 187 -3.28 11.24 -15.38
N ARG A 188 -3.37 11.39 -16.70
CA ARG A 188 -4.24 10.60 -17.59
C ARG A 188 -3.79 9.15 -17.75
N ASP A 189 -2.51 8.87 -17.48
CA ASP A 189 -1.91 7.55 -17.61
C ASP A 189 -2.08 6.73 -16.32
N LEU A 190 -2.66 7.31 -15.27
CA LEU A 190 -2.95 6.58 -14.03
C LEU A 190 -4.18 5.68 -14.19
N PRO A 191 -4.14 4.41 -13.71
CA PRO A 191 -5.31 3.52 -13.69
C PRO A 191 -6.44 4.17 -12.88
N PRO A 192 -7.72 4.02 -13.29
CA PRO A 192 -8.88 4.71 -12.70
C PRO A 192 -8.93 4.57 -11.17
N ALA A 193 -9.63 5.50 -10.51
CA ALA A 193 -9.71 5.63 -9.05
C ALA A 193 -9.78 4.25 -8.36
N TRP A 194 -8.99 4.04 -7.30
CA TRP A 194 -8.65 2.74 -6.69
C TRP A 194 -9.76 1.71 -6.51
N HIS A 195 -11.03 2.12 -6.41
CA HIS A 195 -12.16 1.20 -6.34
C HIS A 195 -12.53 0.53 -7.70
N ASP A 196 -12.04 1.05 -8.82
CA ASP A 196 -12.29 0.47 -10.15
C ASP A 196 -11.30 -0.65 -10.49
N VAL A 197 -10.11 -0.69 -9.88
CA VAL A 197 -9.13 -1.78 -10.12
C VAL A 197 -9.65 -3.11 -9.56
N THR A 198 -10.40 -3.08 -8.46
CA THR A 198 -11.09 -4.28 -7.93
C THR A 198 -12.23 -4.76 -8.81
N LYS A 199 -12.89 -3.86 -9.56
CA LYS A 199 -13.91 -4.25 -10.56
C LYS A 199 -13.26 -4.77 -11.84
N ALA A 200 -12.21 -4.11 -12.33
CA ALA A 200 -11.49 -4.51 -13.53
C ALA A 200 -10.85 -5.91 -13.38
N ALA A 201 -10.22 -6.19 -12.22
CA ALA A 201 -9.68 -7.53 -11.95
C ALA A 201 -10.77 -8.62 -11.85
N ALA A 202 -11.98 -8.27 -11.39
CA ALA A 202 -13.13 -9.18 -11.35
C ALA A 202 -13.79 -9.34 -12.73
N GLU A 203 -13.65 -8.38 -13.64
CA GLU A 203 -14.15 -8.44 -15.02
C GLU A 203 -13.18 -9.19 -15.95
N GLU A 204 -11.86 -9.04 -15.78
CA GLU A 204 -10.86 -9.84 -16.50
C GLU A 204 -10.94 -11.34 -16.15
N SER A 205 -11.29 -11.69 -14.91
CA SER A 205 -11.52 -13.10 -14.52
C SER A 205 -12.78 -13.73 -15.15
N LYS A 206 -13.67 -12.93 -15.74
CA LYS A 206 -14.89 -13.43 -16.42
C LYS A 206 -14.73 -13.55 -17.93
N GLY A 207 -13.66 -13.01 -18.52
CA GLY A 207 -13.41 -13.06 -19.97
C GLY A 207 -12.66 -14.31 -20.45
N GLY A 208 -12.32 -15.24 -19.57
CA GLY A 208 -11.48 -16.40 -19.88
C GLY A 208 -12.19 -17.72 -20.16
N ASP A 209 -13.53 -17.77 -20.05
CA ASP A 209 -14.28 -19.03 -20.14
C ASP A 209 -15.41 -18.94 -21.17
N ASP A 210 -15.03 -18.69 -22.44
CA ASP A 210 -15.91 -18.96 -23.59
C ASP A 210 -15.09 -19.24 -24.85
N LYS A 211 -14.46 -20.42 -24.90
CA LYS A 211 -14.15 -21.17 -26.14
C LYS A 211 -14.11 -22.66 -25.85
N ARG A 212 -15.26 -23.32 -25.98
CA ARG A 212 -15.31 -24.70 -26.48
C ARG A 212 -16.60 -24.94 -27.26
#